data_AF-A0A091ANI0-F1
#
_entry.id   AF-A0A091ANI0-F1
#
_cell.length_a   1.000
_cell.length_b   1.000
_cell.length_c   1.000
_cell.angle_alpha   90.00
_cell.angle_beta   90.00
_cell.angle_gamma   90.00
#
_symmetry.space_group_name_H-M   'P 1'
#
loop_
_entity.id
_entity.type
_entity.pdbx_description
1 polymer ?
#
loop_
_entity_poly.entity_id
_entity_poly.type
_entity_poly.pdbx_seq_one_letter_code
_entity_poly.pdbx_strand_id
1 'polypeptide(L)'
;MILFGHPYVPSERFYHIESVEAVRHTPANSVLALFFSPENLDIIRYLRENSIRFALFIETPVDAVIAENLRASYLIVNPKNGSAVQSVAEHYLFDAKVLGYTDDTDDLEDLIEMRLDGVIFPEAIIKVTT
;
A
#
# COMPACT_ATOMS: atom_id res chain seq x y z
N MET A 1 -2.65 14.81 0.16
CA MET A 1 -2.41 13.66 -0.70
C MET A 1 -0.90 13.47 -0.92
N ILE A 2 -0.41 12.22 -0.90
CA ILE A 2 0.97 11.81 -1.16
C ILE A 2 1.07 11.23 -2.59
N LEU A 3 2.18 11.42 -3.29
CA LEU A 3 2.39 10.90 -4.64
C LEU A 3 3.60 9.95 -4.67
N PHE A 4 3.38 8.71 -5.12
CA PHE A 4 4.44 7.72 -5.33
C PHE A 4 4.50 7.33 -6.81
N GLY A 5 5.65 7.51 -7.45
CA GLY A 5 5.88 7.11 -8.84
C GLY A 5 5.51 8.17 -9.89
N HIS A 6 4.94 9.31 -9.50
CA HIS A 6 4.60 10.38 -10.42
C HIS A 6 5.85 10.96 -11.12
N PRO A 7 5.84 11.23 -12.45
CA PRO A 7 7.03 11.64 -13.21
C PRO A 7 7.72 12.92 -12.69
N TYR A 8 6.94 13.86 -12.16
CA TYR A 8 7.43 15.15 -11.68
C TYR A 8 7.74 15.19 -10.18
N VAL A 9 7.43 14.13 -9.42
CA VAL A 9 7.57 14.12 -7.96
C VAL A 9 8.43 12.94 -7.52
N PRO A 10 9.71 13.16 -7.16
CA PRO A 10 10.55 12.14 -6.57
C PRO A 10 9.91 11.55 -5.32
N SER A 11 9.95 10.22 -5.21
CA SER A 11 9.28 9.47 -4.15
C SER A 11 10.01 8.16 -3.89
N GLU A 12 9.82 7.59 -2.69
CA GLU A 12 10.34 6.25 -2.38
C GLU A 12 9.63 5.17 -3.20
N ARG A 13 10.31 4.03 -3.36
CA ARG A 13 9.79 2.87 -4.11
C ARG A 13 9.28 1.80 -3.14
N PHE A 14 8.30 1.06 -3.62
CA PHE A 14 7.66 -0.05 -2.94
C PHE A 14 8.18 -1.34 -3.57
N TYR A 15 8.64 -2.28 -2.76
CA TYR A 15 9.25 -3.52 -3.24
C TYR A 15 8.27 -4.67 -3.09
N HIS A 16 7.69 -5.12 -4.20
CA HIS A 16 6.75 -6.23 -4.19
C HIS A 16 7.48 -7.54 -3.94
N ILE A 17 7.10 -8.23 -2.86
CA ILE A 17 7.71 -9.50 -2.42
C ILE A 17 6.67 -10.62 -2.38
N GLU A 18 7.15 -11.85 -2.61
CA GLU A 18 6.34 -13.07 -2.58
C GLU A 18 6.87 -14.08 -1.53
N SER A 19 7.91 -13.73 -0.78
CA SER A 19 8.50 -14.57 0.27
C SER A 19 9.28 -13.76 1.32
N VAL A 20 9.55 -14.37 2.48
CA VAL A 20 10.41 -13.77 3.52
C VAL A 20 11.86 -13.67 3.04
N GLU A 21 12.32 -14.61 2.21
CA GLU A 21 13.66 -14.59 1.62
C GLU A 21 13.86 -13.37 0.71
N ALA A 22 12.81 -12.93 0.01
CA ALA A 22 12.85 -11.75 -0.86
C ALA A 22 13.20 -10.46 -0.10
N VAL A 23 12.89 -10.38 1.21
CA VAL A 23 13.23 -9.21 2.06
C VAL A 23 14.73 -8.90 2.01
N ARG A 24 15.59 -9.93 1.94
CA ARG A 24 17.06 -9.77 1.88
C ARG A 24 17.55 -9.12 0.59
N HIS A 25 16.72 -9.11 -0.45
CA HIS A 25 17.02 -8.55 -1.76
C HIS A 25 16.42 -7.14 -1.93
N THR A 26 15.96 -6.53 -0.84
CA THR A 26 15.41 -5.16 -0.83
C THR A 26 16.35 -4.20 -0.13
N PRO A 27 16.36 -2.90 -0.51
CA PRO A 27 17.12 -1.89 0.22
C PRO A 27 16.66 -1.76 1.67
N ALA A 28 17.59 -1.40 2.55
CA ALA A 28 17.28 -1.11 3.95
C ALA A 28 16.25 0.02 4.06
N ASN A 29 15.34 -0.10 5.04
CA ASN A 29 14.25 0.85 5.32
C ASN A 29 13.26 1.09 4.17
N SER A 30 13.29 0.26 3.11
CA SER A 30 12.31 0.32 2.03
C SER A 30 10.91 -0.10 2.51
N VAL A 31 9.88 0.30 1.76
CA VAL A 31 8.51 -0.17 1.99
C VAL A 31 8.31 -1.46 1.19
N LEU A 32 7.96 -2.54 1.86
CA LEU A 32 7.64 -3.80 1.18
C LEU A 32 6.16 -3.84 0.83
N ALA A 33 5.82 -4.37 -0.35
CA ALA A 33 4.44 -4.47 -0.80
C ALA A 33 4.08 -5.92 -1.07
N LEU A 34 2.85 -6.30 -0.74
CA LEU A 34 2.31 -7.63 -0.99
C LEU A 34 0.79 -7.62 -0.99
N PHE A 35 0.18 -8.62 -1.61
CA PHE A 35 -1.26 -8.79 -1.58
C PHE A 35 -1.73 -9.25 -0.21
N PHE A 36 -2.81 -8.66 0.29
CA PHE A 36 -3.49 -9.19 1.46
C PHE A 36 -4.21 -10.49 1.10
N SER A 37 -3.67 -11.62 1.54
CA SER A 37 -4.26 -12.94 1.35
C SER A 37 -3.89 -13.87 2.52
N PRO A 38 -4.68 -14.93 2.78
CA PRO A 38 -4.33 -15.93 3.79
C PRO A 38 -2.96 -16.59 3.56
N GLU A 39 -2.55 -16.72 2.30
CA GLU A 39 -1.28 -17.33 1.90
C GLU A 39 -0.07 -16.47 2.26
N ASN A 40 -0.25 -15.16 2.39
CA ASN A 40 0.83 -14.20 2.70
C ASN A 40 0.89 -13.84 4.19
N LEU A 41 0.07 -14.45 5.06
CA LEU A 41 -0.02 -14.07 6.49
C LEU A 41 1.28 -14.32 7.26
N ASP A 42 2.03 -15.35 6.91
CA ASP A 42 3.36 -15.62 7.48
C ASP A 42 4.34 -14.50 7.15
N ILE A 43 4.35 -14.01 5.90
CA ILE A 43 5.14 -12.87 5.47
C ILE A 43 4.71 -11.63 6.26
N ILE A 44 3.42 -11.30 6.29
CA ILE A 44 2.91 -10.10 7.00
C ILE A 44 3.29 -10.13 8.49
N ARG A 45 3.15 -11.28 9.13
CA ARG A 45 3.55 -11.45 10.53
C ARG A 45 5.04 -11.23 10.72
N TYR A 46 5.87 -11.79 9.85
CA TYR A 46 7.32 -11.57 9.88
C TYR A 46 7.65 -10.08 9.75
N LEU A 47 7.03 -9.36 8.82
CA LEU A 47 7.25 -7.92 8.63
C LEU A 47 6.87 -7.13 9.89
N ARG A 48 5.70 -7.42 10.46
CA ARG A 48 5.22 -6.78 11.69
C ARG A 48 6.14 -7.07 12.89
N GLU A 49 6.48 -8.33 13.14
CA GLU A 49 7.31 -8.75 14.27
C GLU A 49 8.72 -8.13 14.21
N ASN A 50 9.23 -7.85 13.00
CA ASN A 50 10.52 -7.21 12.78
C ASN A 50 10.42 -5.69 12.55
N SER A 51 9.25 -5.07 12.75
CA SER A 51 9.02 -3.63 12.55
C SER A 51 9.44 -3.13 11.15
N ILE A 52 9.27 -3.96 10.13
CA ILE A 52 9.54 -3.61 8.73
C ILE A 52 8.32 -2.87 8.18
N ARG A 53 8.50 -1.71 7.54
CA ARG A 53 7.40 -0.98 6.92
C ARG A 53 6.87 -1.75 5.73
N PHE A 54 5.55 -1.93 5.67
CA PHE A 54 4.91 -2.63 4.57
C PHE A 54 3.59 -2.01 4.16
N ALA A 55 3.19 -2.31 2.93
CA ALA A 55 1.97 -1.89 2.27
C ALA A 55 1.19 -3.12 1.82
N LEU A 56 -0.13 -3.08 1.96
CA LEU A 56 -1.00 -4.17 1.55
C LEU A 56 -1.88 -3.73 0.39
N PHE A 57 -1.88 -4.51 -0.69
CA PHE A 57 -2.96 -4.43 -1.68
C PHE A 57 -4.20 -5.08 -1.06
N ILE A 58 -5.27 -4.31 -0.92
CA ILE A 58 -6.52 -4.74 -0.31
C ILE A 58 -7.70 -4.48 -1.25
N GLU A 59 -8.82 -5.17 -1.03
CA GLU A 59 -10.00 -5.03 -1.88
C GLU A 59 -11.18 -4.40 -1.17
N THR A 60 -11.35 -4.67 0.13
CA THR A 60 -12.57 -4.29 0.86
C THR A 60 -12.28 -3.43 2.09
N PRO A 61 -13.28 -2.69 2.62
CA PRO A 61 -13.14 -2.01 3.90
C PRO A 61 -12.90 -2.96 5.09
N VAL A 62 -13.31 -4.22 4.99
CA VAL A 62 -13.01 -5.25 6.00
C VAL A 62 -11.51 -5.54 6.00
N ASP A 63 -10.90 -5.71 4.83
CA ASP A 63 -9.45 -5.89 4.69
C ASP A 63 -8.70 -4.69 5.24
N ALA A 64 -9.22 -3.47 5.04
CA ALA A 64 -8.62 -2.24 5.56
C ALA A 64 -8.52 -2.25 7.09
N VAL A 65 -9.60 -2.63 7.78
CA VAL A 65 -9.61 -2.75 9.26
C VAL A 65 -8.61 -3.81 9.72
N ILE A 66 -8.53 -4.94 9.02
CA ILE A 66 -7.59 -6.01 9.37
C ILE A 66 -6.15 -5.54 9.15
N ALA A 67 -5.86 -4.93 8.00
CA ALA A 67 -4.55 -4.42 7.62
C ALA A 67 -4.02 -3.35 8.58
N GLU A 68 -4.88 -2.43 9.03
CA GLU A 68 -4.56 -1.45 10.07
C GLU A 68 -4.13 -2.14 11.39
N ASN A 69 -4.88 -3.16 11.82
CA ASN A 69 -4.54 -3.93 13.03
C ASN A 69 -3.27 -4.78 12.87
N LEU A 70 -2.91 -5.14 11.63
CA LEU A 70 -1.64 -5.77 11.29
C LEU A 70 -0.47 -4.76 11.23
N ARG A 71 -0.74 -3.47 11.40
CA ARG A 71 0.23 -2.36 11.33
C ARG A 71 0.81 -2.13 9.93
N ALA A 72 0.00 -2.34 8.89
CA ALA A 72 0.35 -1.87 7.56
C ALA A 72 0.56 -0.35 7.58
N SER A 73 1.59 0.15 6.91
CA SER A 73 1.84 1.59 6.78
C SER A 73 1.01 2.22 5.67
N TYR A 74 0.67 1.43 4.65
CA TYR A 74 -0.10 1.86 3.48
C TYR A 74 -1.11 0.79 3.07
N LEU A 75 -2.29 1.25 2.65
CA LEU A 75 -3.36 0.43 2.08
C LEU A 75 -3.50 0.79 0.61
N ILE A 76 -3.07 -0.09 -0.29
CA ILE A 76 -3.13 0.15 -1.73
C ILE A 76 -4.46 -0.41 -2.24
N VAL A 77 -5.27 0.44 -2.86
CA VAL A 77 -6.64 0.13 -3.28
C VAL A 77 -6.85 0.44 -4.75
N ASN A 78 -7.70 -0.36 -5.41
CA ASN A 78 -8.26 0.07 -6.67
C ASN A 78 -9.19 1.28 -6.43
N PRO A 79 -9.10 2.37 -7.22
CA PRO A 79 -9.92 3.57 -7.08
C PRO A 79 -11.42 3.30 -6.93
N LYS A 80 -11.95 2.27 -7.61
CA LYS A 80 -13.37 1.87 -7.50
C LYS A 80 -13.83 1.57 -6.06
N ASN A 81 -12.90 1.17 -5.19
CA ASN A 81 -13.14 0.85 -3.78
C ASN A 81 -12.62 1.96 -2.85
N GLY A 82 -11.97 3.00 -3.40
CA GLY A 82 -11.25 4.04 -2.66
C GLY A 82 -12.12 4.76 -1.65
N SER A 83 -13.26 5.32 -2.06
CA SER A 83 -14.15 6.08 -1.18
C SER A 83 -14.66 5.25 0.01
N ALA A 84 -14.96 3.97 -0.20
CA ALA A 84 -15.46 3.09 0.85
C ALA A 84 -14.36 2.78 1.89
N VAL A 85 -13.13 2.52 1.41
CA VAL A 85 -11.97 2.28 2.29
C VAL A 85 -11.58 3.57 3.04
N GLN A 86 -11.49 4.70 2.34
CA GLN A 86 -11.15 5.99 2.94
C GLN A 86 -12.16 6.40 4.02
N SER A 87 -13.45 6.20 3.78
CA SER A 87 -14.49 6.51 4.78
C SER A 87 -14.29 5.73 6.09
N VAL A 88 -13.89 4.46 6.00
CA VAL A 88 -13.59 3.63 7.18
C VAL A 88 -12.29 4.09 7.84
N ALA A 89 -11.25 4.38 7.06
CA ALA A 89 -9.98 4.86 7.58
C ALA A 89 -10.11 6.20 8.33
N GLU A 90 -10.90 7.14 7.80
CA GLU A 90 -11.18 8.42 8.46
C GLU A 90 -12.04 8.24 9.70
N HIS A 91 -13.08 7.40 9.63
CA HIS A 91 -13.98 7.17 10.76
C HIS A 91 -13.25 6.58 11.98
N TYR A 92 -12.33 5.64 11.74
CA TYR A 92 -11.56 4.98 12.78
C TYR A 92 -10.17 5.57 13.01
N LEU A 93 -9.82 6.66 12.32
CA LEU A 93 -8.57 7.38 12.45
C LEU A 93 -7.33 6.47 12.27
N PHE A 94 -7.30 5.74 11.16
CA PHE A 94 -6.20 4.82 10.86
C PHE A 94 -4.84 5.53 10.83
N ASP A 95 -3.82 4.85 11.34
CA ASP A 95 -2.42 5.28 11.17
C ASP A 95 -1.97 5.07 9.71
N ALA A 96 -2.43 3.98 9.08
CA ALA A 96 -2.14 3.67 7.68
C ALA A 96 -2.68 4.73 6.72
N LYS A 97 -1.98 4.92 5.60
CA LYS A 97 -2.42 5.82 4.51
C LYS A 97 -3.08 5.04 3.38
N VAL A 98 -4.25 5.48 2.92
CA VAL A 98 -4.96 4.87 1.79
C VAL A 98 -4.42 5.45 0.48
N LEU A 99 -3.87 4.58 -0.36
CA LEU A 99 -3.27 4.93 -1.65
C LEU A 99 -4.11 4.37 -2.80
N GLY A 100 -4.61 5.24 -3.67
CA GLY A 100 -5.22 4.82 -4.93
C GLY A 100 -4.14 4.29 -5.90
N TYR A 101 -4.32 3.08 -6.41
CA TYR A 101 -3.47 2.52 -7.46
C TYR A 101 -4.06 2.85 -8.83
N THR A 102 -3.37 3.69 -9.60
CA THR A 102 -3.71 4.01 -10.99
C THR A 102 -2.45 4.12 -11.83
N ASP A 103 -2.55 3.77 -13.11
CA ASP A 103 -1.55 4.00 -14.15
C ASP A 103 -1.84 5.25 -14.99
N ASP A 104 -2.99 5.91 -14.76
CA ASP A 104 -3.39 7.13 -15.45
C ASP A 104 -3.25 8.35 -14.53
N THR A 105 -2.49 9.34 -14.99
CA THR A 105 -2.36 10.62 -14.27
C THR A 105 -3.60 11.49 -14.40
N ASP A 106 -4.44 11.26 -15.41
CA ASP A 106 -5.66 12.03 -15.63
C ASP A 106 -6.75 11.66 -14.60
N ASP A 107 -6.65 10.48 -13.96
CA ASP A 107 -7.52 10.03 -12.87
C ASP A 107 -7.29 10.79 -11.55
N LEU A 108 -6.32 11.70 -11.49
CA LEU A 108 -5.94 12.36 -10.24
C LEU A 108 -7.08 13.19 -9.63
N GLU A 109 -7.91 13.82 -10.46
CA GLU A 109 -9.07 14.59 -10.01
C GLU A 109 -10.06 13.71 -9.26
N ASP A 110 -10.40 12.54 -9.80
CA ASP A 110 -11.27 11.56 -9.14
C ASP A 110 -10.71 11.13 -7.78
N LEU A 111 -9.40 10.86 -7.69
CA LEU A 111 -8.75 10.44 -6.45
C LEU A 111 -8.73 11.56 -5.40
N ILE A 112 -8.64 12.82 -5.83
CA ILE A 112 -8.79 14.00 -4.97
C ILE A 112 -10.23 14.12 -4.45
N GLU A 113 -11.24 13.91 -5.31
CA GLU A 113 -12.64 13.93 -4.91
C GLU A 113 -12.98 12.80 -3.90
N MET A 114 -12.36 11.64 -4.08
CA MET A 114 -12.42 10.51 -3.13
C MET A 114 -11.68 10.77 -1.82
N ARG A 115 -10.90 11.86 -1.73
CA ARG A 115 -10.11 12.27 -0.57
C ARG A 115 -9.08 11.24 -0.10
N LEU A 116 -8.52 10.47 -1.03
CA LEU A 116 -7.50 9.49 -0.67
C LEU A 116 -6.26 10.19 -0.08
N ASP A 117 -5.59 9.51 0.86
CA ASP A 117 -4.35 10.01 1.45
C ASP A 117 -3.23 10.12 0.42
N GLY A 118 -3.26 9.31 -0.63
CA GLY A 118 -2.24 9.28 -1.66
C GLY A 118 -2.61 8.53 -2.93
N VAL A 119 -1.68 8.55 -3.87
CA VAL A 119 -1.73 7.78 -5.12
C VAL A 119 -0.39 7.10 -5.33
N ILE A 120 -0.44 5.87 -5.82
CA ILE A 120 0.73 5.08 -6.18
C ILE A 120 0.61 4.58 -7.62
N PHE A 121 1.58 4.99 -8.44
CA PHE A 121 1.71 4.59 -9.83
C PHE A 121 2.55 3.30 -9.96
N PRO A 122 2.39 2.51 -11.04
CA PRO A 122 3.17 1.31 -11.28
C PRO A 122 4.68 1.52 -11.20
N GLU A 123 5.17 2.68 -11.63
CA GLU A 123 6.59 3.06 -11.58
C GLU A 123 7.15 3.02 -10.16
N ALA A 124 6.31 3.25 -9.14
CA ALA A 124 6.72 3.18 -7.75
C ALA A 124 6.95 1.75 -7.28
N ILE A 125 6.42 0.73 -7.97
CA ILE A 125 6.43 -0.66 -7.52
C ILE A 125 7.49 -1.46 -8.27
N ILE A 126 8.47 -1.96 -7.54
CA ILE A 126 9.55 -2.80 -8.06
C ILE A 126 9.27 -4.24 -7.68
N LYS A 127 9.12 -5.13 -8.68
CA LYS A 127 9.02 -6.57 -8.41
C LYS A 127 10.38 -7.13 -8.03
N VAL A 128 10.46 -7.76 -6.86
CA VAL A 128 11.67 -8.45 -6.41
C VAL A 128 11.58 -9.90 -6.90
N THR A 129 12.48 -10.28 -7.81
CA THR A 129 12.65 -11.67 -8.23
C THR A 129 13.71 -12.32 -7.35
N THR A 130 13.33 -13.33 -6.57
CA THR A 130 14.25 -14.25 -5.87
C THR A 130 14.83 -15.28 -6.82
#